data_AF-A0A158ICJ1-F1
#
_entry.id   AF-A0A158ICJ1-F1
#
_cell.length_a   1.000
_cell.length_b   1.000
_cell.length_c   1.000
_cell.angle_alpha   90.00
_cell.angle_beta   90.00
_cell.angle_gamma   90.00
#
_symmetry.space_group_name_H-M   'P 1'
#
loop_
_entity.id
_entity.type
_entity.pdbx_description
1 polymer ?
#
loop_
_entity_poly.entity_id
_entity_poly.type
_entity_poly.pdbx_seq_one_letter_code
_entity_poly.pdbx_strand_id
1 'polypeptide(L)'
;MHKAGGIIGIIAGVFGVFAALTTLFVGGIGSAFNADGASTVVGLGWGGVLFSFLTIVCGAVVFAKPKGAGIALVISSILGAVLGGTIVAIFMALSLIGGILAIIGAKGYAQAQPRAVA
;
A
#
# COMPACT_ATOMS: atom_id res chain seq x y z
N MET A 1 -6.50 7.02 17.02
CA MET A 1 -6.34 7.37 15.58
C MET A 1 -5.86 6.21 14.70
N HIS A 2 -5.47 5.04 15.25
CA HIS A 2 -5.01 3.89 14.46
C HIS A 2 -6.06 3.35 13.45
N LYS A 3 -7.36 3.45 13.75
CA LYS A 3 -8.45 3.05 12.84
C LYS A 3 -8.43 3.89 11.55
N ALA A 4 -8.18 5.19 11.65
CA ALA A 4 -8.09 6.07 10.49
C ALA A 4 -6.92 5.70 9.58
N GLY A 5 -5.73 5.42 10.16
CA GLY A 5 -4.57 4.98 9.39
C GLY A 5 -4.80 3.65 8.64
N GLY A 6 -5.46 2.68 9.29
CA GLY A 6 -5.84 1.42 8.64
C GLY A 6 -6.84 1.61 7.50
N ILE A 7 -7.88 2.43 7.69
CA ILE A 7 -8.88 2.72 6.65
C ILE A 7 -8.23 3.43 5.46
N ILE A 8 -7.38 4.43 5.70
CA ILE A 8 -6.66 5.15 4.65
C ILE A 8 -5.73 4.20 3.88
N GLY A 9 -5.03 3.30 4.57
CA GLY A 9 -4.18 2.28 3.95
C GLY A 9 -4.97 1.31 3.06
N ILE A 10 -6.14 0.85 3.51
CA ILE A 10 -7.03 -0.02 2.70
C ILE A 10 -7.54 0.73 1.47
N ILE A 11 -8.04 1.97 1.64
CA ILE A 11 -8.55 2.78 0.53
C ILE A 11 -7.42 3.02 -0.48
N ALA A 12 -6.24 3.44 -0.02
CA ALA A 12 -5.08 3.64 -0.87
C ALA A 12 -4.67 2.35 -1.62
N GLY A 13 -4.72 1.19 -0.96
CA GLY A 13 -4.47 -0.10 -1.57
C GLY A 13 -5.50 -0.46 -2.66
N VAL A 14 -6.79 -0.26 -2.41
CA VAL A 14 -7.85 -0.51 -3.41
C VAL A 14 -7.68 0.38 -4.64
N PHE A 15 -7.42 1.68 -4.44
CA PHE A 15 -7.11 2.58 -5.55
C PHE A 15 -5.80 2.21 -6.25
N GLY A 16 -4.81 1.69 -5.53
CA GLY A 16 -3.58 1.13 -6.07
C GLY A 16 -3.82 -0.05 -7.02
N VAL A 17 -4.80 -0.91 -6.73
CA VAL A 17 -5.22 -1.99 -7.66
C VAL A 17 -5.77 -1.39 -8.95
N PHE A 18 -6.65 -0.38 -8.87
CA PHE A 18 -7.17 0.29 -10.08
C PHE A 18 -6.06 0.96 -10.90
N ALA A 19 -5.09 1.58 -10.25
CA ALA A 19 -3.91 2.13 -10.90
C ALA A 19 -3.10 1.04 -11.62
N ALA A 20 -2.83 -0.06 -10.93
CA ALA A 20 -2.07 -1.18 -11.49
C ALA A 20 -2.80 -1.83 -12.68
N LEU A 21 -4.13 -1.95 -12.61
CA LEU A 21 -4.96 -2.39 -13.74
C LEU A 21 -4.86 -1.44 -14.93
N THR A 22 -4.87 -0.13 -14.68
CA THR A 22 -4.73 0.88 -15.73
C THR A 22 -3.34 0.82 -16.37
N THR A 23 -2.29 0.67 -15.55
CA THR A 23 -0.91 0.44 -16.02
C THR A 23 -0.80 -0.83 -16.86
N LEU A 24 -1.42 -1.93 -16.42
CA LEU A 24 -1.45 -3.19 -17.17
C LEU A 24 -2.21 -3.04 -18.50
N PHE A 25 -3.31 -2.27 -18.51
CA PHE A 25 -4.11 -2.02 -19.70
C PHE A 25 -3.32 -1.20 -20.74
N VAL A 26 -2.67 -0.12 -20.30
CA VAL A 26 -1.81 0.71 -21.16
C VAL A 26 -0.60 -0.08 -21.66
N GLY A 27 0.05 -0.86 -20.79
CA GLY A 27 1.17 -1.73 -21.16
C GLY A 27 0.76 -2.86 -22.11
N GLY A 28 -0.42 -3.45 -21.91
CA GLY A 28 -0.97 -4.51 -22.76
C GLY A 28 -1.32 -4.01 -24.16
N ILE A 29 -1.95 -2.84 -24.26
CA ILE A 29 -2.20 -2.18 -25.54
C ILE A 29 -0.87 -1.81 -26.21
N GLY A 30 0.07 -1.20 -25.47
CA GLY A 30 1.40 -0.87 -25.98
C GLY A 30 2.16 -2.09 -26.51
N SER A 31 2.01 -3.25 -25.85
CA SER A 31 2.62 -4.51 -26.28
C SER A 31 2.02 -5.02 -27.58
N ALA A 32 0.72 -4.83 -27.80
CA ALA A 32 0.06 -5.20 -29.05
C ALA A 32 0.53 -4.33 -30.23
N PHE A 33 0.90 -3.08 -29.97
CA PHE A 33 1.45 -2.15 -30.96
C PHE A 33 2.99 -2.19 -31.07
N ASN A 34 3.67 -3.14 -30.42
CA ASN A 34 5.15 -3.23 -30.38
C ASN A 34 5.83 -1.93 -29.92
N ALA A 35 5.20 -1.19 -29.00
CA ALA A 35 5.81 0.00 -28.43
C ALA A 35 6.99 -0.37 -27.52
N ASP A 36 8.12 0.31 -27.71
CA ASP A 36 9.31 0.13 -26.87
C ASP A 36 8.99 0.36 -25.38
N GLY A 37 9.41 -0.58 -24.53
CA GLY A 37 9.19 -0.52 -23.08
C GLY A 37 7.83 -1.02 -22.58
N ALA A 38 6.93 -1.49 -23.46
CA ALA A 38 5.62 -2.01 -23.06
C ALA A 38 5.70 -3.22 -22.11
N SER A 39 6.67 -4.11 -22.32
CA SER A 39 6.93 -5.27 -21.44
C SER A 39 7.31 -4.83 -20.02
N THR A 40 8.09 -3.76 -19.88
CA THR A 40 8.44 -3.16 -18.59
C THR A 40 7.20 -2.59 -17.89
N VAL A 41 6.31 -1.92 -18.62
CA VAL A 41 5.04 -1.38 -18.08
C VAL A 41 4.12 -2.50 -17.59
N VAL A 42 4.01 -3.59 -18.34
CA VAL A 42 3.23 -4.78 -17.91
C VAL A 42 3.83 -5.40 -16.65
N GLY A 43 5.17 -5.52 -16.57
CA GLY A 43 5.86 -6.01 -15.38
C GLY A 43 5.63 -5.12 -14.15
N LEU A 44 5.72 -3.80 -14.31
CA LEU A 44 5.41 -2.82 -13.25
C LEU A 44 3.93 -2.89 -12.83
N GLY A 45 3.01 -3.12 -13.76
CA GLY A 45 1.60 -3.34 -13.48
C GLY A 45 1.37 -4.55 -12.57
N TRP A 46 1.99 -5.69 -12.88
CA TRP A 46 1.92 -6.88 -12.02
C TRP A 46 2.55 -6.67 -10.64
N GLY A 47 3.68 -5.97 -10.57
CA GLY A 47 4.27 -5.53 -9.30
C GLY A 47 3.29 -4.67 -8.50
N GLY A 48 2.62 -3.73 -9.16
CA GLY A 48 1.61 -2.85 -8.57
C GLY A 48 0.40 -3.59 -8.01
N VAL A 49 -0.11 -4.61 -8.71
CA VAL A 49 -1.21 -5.45 -8.22
C VAL A 49 -0.80 -6.17 -6.95
N LEU A 50 0.35 -6.87 -6.98
CA LEU A 50 0.83 -7.69 -5.87
C LEU A 50 1.07 -6.85 -4.62
N PHE A 51 1.72 -5.68 -4.78
CA PHE A 51 1.93 -4.75 -3.68
C PHE A 51 0.64 -4.11 -3.17
N SER A 52 -0.32 -3.78 -4.03
CA SER A 52 -1.60 -3.22 -3.61
C SER A 52 -2.40 -4.19 -2.74
N PHE A 53 -2.39 -5.49 -3.08
CA PHE A 53 -2.98 -6.52 -2.22
C PHE A 53 -2.26 -6.60 -0.86
N LEU A 54 -0.93 -6.59 -0.85
CA LEU A 54 -0.16 -6.57 0.38
C LEU A 54 -0.51 -5.36 1.26
N THR A 55 -0.69 -4.19 0.64
CA THR A 55 -1.07 -2.95 1.31
C THR A 55 -2.48 -3.03 1.91
N ILE A 56 -3.45 -3.62 1.19
CA ILE A 56 -4.81 -3.87 1.72
C ILE A 56 -4.75 -4.80 2.94
N VAL A 57 -4.00 -5.90 2.85
CA VAL A 57 -3.84 -6.86 3.94
C VAL A 57 -3.16 -6.19 5.14
N CYS A 58 -2.05 -5.48 4.92
CA CYS A 58 -1.36 -4.74 5.99
C CYS A 58 -2.29 -3.69 6.63
N GLY A 59 -3.13 -3.01 5.84
CA GLY A 59 -4.13 -2.05 6.32
C GLY A 59 -5.19 -2.70 7.20
N ALA A 60 -5.68 -3.89 6.82
CA ALA A 60 -6.60 -4.68 7.63
C ALA A 60 -5.95 -5.16 8.93
N VAL A 61 -4.67 -5.54 8.90
CA VAL A 61 -3.92 -6.00 10.09
C VAL A 61 -3.74 -4.88 11.13
N VAL A 62 -3.88 -3.60 10.74
CA VAL A 62 -3.89 -2.45 11.69
C VAL A 62 -5.01 -2.56 12.72
N PHE A 63 -6.12 -3.22 12.38
CA PHE A 63 -7.22 -3.45 13.33
C PHE A 63 -6.89 -4.50 14.40
N ALA A 64 -6.04 -5.48 14.09
CA ALA A 64 -5.63 -6.53 15.03
C ALA A 64 -4.34 -6.18 15.80
N LYS A 65 -3.31 -5.64 15.13
CA LYS A 65 -2.03 -5.27 15.73
C LYS A 65 -1.50 -3.93 15.18
N PRO A 66 -1.86 -2.79 15.80
CA PRO A 66 -1.60 -1.47 15.22
C PRO A 66 -0.11 -1.10 15.16
N LYS A 67 0.72 -1.55 16.13
CA LYS A 67 2.17 -1.27 16.13
C LYS A 67 2.93 -2.00 14.99
N GLY A 68 2.70 -3.29 14.83
CA GLY A 68 3.38 -4.10 13.81
C GLY A 68 2.85 -3.83 12.40
N ALA A 69 1.54 -3.63 12.27
CA ALA A 69 0.89 -3.39 10.98
C ALA A 69 1.26 -2.03 10.38
N GLY A 70 1.42 -0.98 11.19
CA GLY A 70 1.85 0.33 10.68
C GLY A 70 3.23 0.29 10.03
N ILE A 71 4.17 -0.45 10.63
CA ILE A 71 5.53 -0.64 10.09
C ILE A 71 5.47 -1.49 8.81
N ALA A 72 4.70 -2.58 8.83
CA ALA A 72 4.50 -3.44 7.66
C ALA A 72 3.87 -2.66 6.48
N LEU A 73 2.90 -1.78 6.76
CA LEU A 73 2.27 -0.94 5.74
C LEU A 73 3.25 0.07 5.15
N VAL A 74 4.10 0.71 5.97
CA VAL A 74 5.15 1.62 5.48
C VAL A 74 6.14 0.89 4.58
N ILE A 75 6.62 -0.29 5.00
CA ILE A 75 7.54 -1.10 4.21
C ILE A 75 6.90 -1.51 2.88
N SER A 76 5.65 -2.00 2.92
CA SER A 76 4.87 -2.37 1.73
C SER A 76 4.64 -1.17 0.80
N SER A 77 4.45 0.02 1.36
CA SER A 77 4.26 1.25 0.58
C SER A 77 5.55 1.68 -0.14
N ILE A 78 6.69 1.60 0.53
CA ILE A 78 7.98 1.95 -0.06
C ILE A 78 8.34 0.97 -1.17
N LEU A 79 8.22 -0.34 -0.89
CA LEU A 79 8.45 -1.36 -1.91
C LEU A 79 7.44 -1.24 -3.07
N GLY A 80 6.17 -1.00 -2.77
CA GLY A 80 5.14 -0.80 -3.80
C GLY A 80 5.35 0.45 -4.65
N ALA A 81 5.93 1.52 -4.10
CA ALA A 81 6.27 2.72 -4.85
C ALA A 81 7.43 2.49 -5.82
N VAL A 82 8.40 1.64 -5.43
CA VAL A 82 9.56 1.30 -6.27
C VAL A 82 9.19 0.26 -7.34
N LEU A 83 8.41 -0.77 -6.97
CA LEU A 83 8.09 -1.90 -7.84
C LEU A 83 6.76 -1.76 -8.61
N GLY A 84 5.86 -0.84 -8.23
CA GLY A 84 4.53 -0.69 -8.84
C GLY A 84 4.43 0.27 -10.02
N GLY A 85 5.49 1.04 -10.29
CA GLY A 85 5.49 2.06 -11.34
C GLY A 85 4.87 3.40 -10.93
N THR A 86 4.90 4.37 -11.85
CA THR A 86 4.66 5.79 -11.54
C THR A 86 3.23 6.10 -11.08
N ILE A 87 2.21 5.45 -11.67
CA ILE A 87 0.81 5.68 -11.25
C ILE A 87 0.54 5.02 -9.90
N VAL A 88 1.05 3.80 -9.67
CA VAL A 88 0.90 3.10 -8.39
C VAL A 88 1.69 3.80 -7.28
N ALA A 89 2.82 4.42 -7.59
CA ALA A 89 3.63 5.17 -6.63
C ALA A 89 2.86 6.32 -5.95
N ILE A 90 1.95 6.99 -6.66
CA ILE A 90 1.11 8.05 -6.09
C ILE A 90 0.17 7.47 -5.02
N PHE A 91 -0.45 6.33 -5.30
CA PHE A 91 -1.32 5.63 -4.33
C PHE A 91 -0.52 5.02 -3.19
N MET A 92 0.71 4.59 -3.43
CA MET A 92 1.62 4.13 -2.39
C MET A 92 2.10 5.27 -1.49
N ALA A 93 2.25 6.50 -2.01
CA ALA A 93 2.50 7.67 -1.18
C ALA A 93 1.31 7.98 -0.26
N LEU A 94 0.07 7.83 -0.74
CA LEU A 94 -1.12 7.90 0.13
C LEU A 94 -1.13 6.79 1.19
N SER A 95 -0.79 5.57 0.81
CA SER A 95 -0.67 4.45 1.74
C SER A 95 0.42 4.71 2.80
N LEU A 96 1.54 5.31 2.40
CA LEU A 96 2.62 5.69 3.31
C LEU A 96 2.12 6.63 4.41
N ILE A 97 1.30 7.63 4.03
CA ILE A 97 0.64 8.53 4.98
C ILE A 97 -0.29 7.74 5.91
N GLY A 98 -1.09 6.81 5.37
CA GLY A 98 -1.92 5.89 6.17
C GLY A 98 -1.11 5.05 7.18
N GLY A 99 0.08 4.59 6.77
CA GLY A 99 1.00 3.81 7.60
C GLY A 99 1.62 4.63 8.72
N ILE A 100 2.08 5.85 8.42
CA ILE A 100 2.60 6.78 9.42
C ILE A 100 1.50 7.13 10.44
N LEU A 101 0.29 7.43 9.97
CA LEU A 101 -0.87 7.69 10.82
C LEU A 101 -1.25 6.47 11.68
N ALA A 102 -1.10 5.25 11.15
CA ALA A 102 -1.29 4.01 11.90
C ALA A 102 -0.24 3.86 13.02
N ILE A 103 1.04 4.15 12.74
CA ILE A 103 2.13 4.10 13.74
C ILE A 103 1.93 5.14 14.84
N ILE A 104 1.63 6.39 14.47
CA ILE A 104 1.37 7.48 15.44
C ILE A 104 0.14 7.15 16.28
N GLY A 105 -0.92 6.66 15.64
CA GLY A 105 -2.14 6.20 16.30
C GLY A 105 -1.93 5.00 17.23
N ALA A 106 -0.97 4.12 16.92
CA ALA A 106 -0.58 2.99 17.76
C ALA A 106 0.25 3.41 18.98
N LYS A 107 1.08 4.45 18.84
CA LYS A 107 1.85 5.04 19.95
C LYS A 107 0.93 5.62 21.01
N GLY A 108 -0.16 6.29 20.60
CA GLY A 108 -1.20 6.76 21.52
C GLY A 108 -1.99 5.63 22.21
N TYR A 109 -2.25 4.51 21.52
CA TYR A 109 -2.96 3.36 22.11
C TYR A 109 -2.10 2.56 23.10
N ALA A 110 -0.81 2.41 22.82
CA ALA A 110 0.13 1.70 23.69
C ALA A 110 0.55 2.48 24.95
N GLN A 111 0.20 3.76 25.06
CA GLN A 111 0.37 4.56 26.28
C GLN A 111 -0.91 4.58 27.13
N ALA A 112 -2.07 4.29 26.53
CA ALA A 112 -3.35 4.16 27.21
C ALA A 112 -3.64 2.73 27.70
N GLN A 113 -2.83 1.75 27.31
CA GLN A 113 -2.89 0.41 27.88
C GLN A 113 -2.26 0.49 29.28
N PRO A 114 -3.02 0.31 30.37
CA PRO A 114 -2.38 0.08 31.66
C PRO A 114 -1.47 -1.12 31.46
N ARG A 115 -0.19 -0.98 31.83
CA ARG A 115 0.66 -2.15 32.08
C ARG A 115 -0.15 -3.02 33.03
N ALA A 116 -0.77 -4.06 32.50
CA ALA A 116 -1.33 -5.11 33.32
C ALA A 116 -0.13 -5.67 34.07
N VAL A 117 -0.06 -5.29 35.34
CA VAL A 117 0.77 -5.91 36.34
C VAL A 117 0.30 -7.36 36.41
N ALA A 118 1.12 -8.28 35.91
CA ALA A 118 1.15 -9.69 36.29
C ALA A 118 2.44 -10.29 35.75
#